data_AF-A0A5C6W8B8-F1
#
_entry.id   AF-A0A5C6W8B8-F1
#
_cell.length_a   1.000
_cell.length_b   1.000
_cell.length_c   1.000
_cell.angle_alpha   90.00
_cell.angle_beta   90.00
_cell.angle_gamma   90.00
#
_symmetry.space_group_name_H-M   'P 1'
#
loop_
_entity.id
_entity.type
_entity.pdbx_description
1 polymer ?
#
loop_
_entity_poly.entity_id
_entity_poly.type
_entity_poly.pdbx_seq_one_letter_code
_entity_poly.pdbx_strand_id
1 'polypeptide(L)'
;MKKISLVLSIFLLSIGLFGCQQDTESLEKITIDSMFSISETLVIEDEKTIEMIKEAVEKAEKQSGIVNMADPEFKIALGEETYFLWISENSGRVMTTEDTHTIYSLSENSVKQVNELLK
;
A
#
# COMPACT_ATOMS: atom_id res chain seq x y z
N MET A 1 43.04 -21.21 -29.09
CA MET A 1 42.49 -20.86 -27.76
C MET A 1 41.93 -19.42 -27.71
N LYS A 2 41.06 -19.02 -28.65
CA LYS A 2 40.44 -17.67 -28.67
C LYS A 2 38.92 -17.68 -28.93
N LYS A 3 38.33 -18.83 -29.28
CA LYS A 3 36.89 -18.95 -29.59
C LYS A 3 36.02 -19.41 -28.42
N ILE A 4 36.64 -20.02 -27.40
CA ILE A 4 35.94 -20.53 -26.20
C ILE A 4 35.68 -19.42 -25.17
N SER A 5 36.41 -18.30 -25.26
CA SER A 5 36.24 -17.16 -24.33
C SER A 5 34.97 -16.35 -24.58
N LEU A 6 34.34 -16.45 -25.76
CA LEU A 6 33.23 -15.56 -26.14
C LEU A 6 31.85 -16.15 -25.79
N VAL A 7 31.74 -17.49 -25.68
CA VAL A 7 30.48 -18.15 -25.35
C VAL A 7 30.15 -18.06 -23.85
N LEU A 8 31.18 -17.96 -23.00
CA LEU A 8 31.00 -17.88 -21.54
C LEU A 8 30.42 -16.53 -21.08
N SER A 9 30.52 -15.49 -21.91
CA SER A 9 30.02 -14.15 -21.56
C SER A 9 28.52 -13.96 -21.85
N ILE A 10 27.90 -14.85 -22.62
CA ILE A 10 26.47 -14.74 -23.00
C ILE A 10 25.56 -15.47 -21.99
N PHE A 11 26.07 -16.45 -21.26
CA PHE A 11 25.28 -17.24 -20.32
C PHE A 11 25.04 -16.55 -18.97
N LEU A 12 25.77 -15.48 -18.67
CA LEU A 12 25.65 -14.74 -17.40
C LEU A 12 24.60 -13.62 -17.44
N LEU A 13 23.98 -13.35 -18.60
CA LEU A 13 22.99 -12.27 -18.74
C LEU A 13 21.53 -12.70 -18.57
N SER A 14 21.23 -14.00 -18.52
CA SER A 14 19.84 -14.51 -18.55
C SER A 14 19.23 -14.84 -17.17
N ILE A 15 19.99 -14.72 -16.07
CA ILE A 15 19.51 -15.11 -14.73
C ILE A 15 18.78 -13.94 -14.00
N GLY A 16 18.77 -12.73 -14.57
CA GLY A 16 18.21 -11.54 -13.91
C GLY A 16 16.70 -11.29 -14.07
N LEU A 17 15.92 -12.20 -14.68
CA LEU A 17 14.50 -11.93 -15.03
C LEU A 17 13.47 -12.70 -14.17
N PHE A 18 13.88 -13.38 -13.10
CA PHE A 18 12.96 -13.94 -12.10
C PHE A 18 12.89 -13.03 -10.86
N GLY A 19 12.27 -11.87 -11.00
CA GLY A 19 11.80 -11.05 -9.88
C GLY A 19 10.55 -10.30 -10.37
N CYS A 20 9.39 -10.34 -9.74
CA CYS A 20 8.97 -10.90 -8.47
C CYS A 20 7.79 -11.85 -8.75
N GLN A 21 7.85 -13.09 -8.26
CA GLN A 21 6.62 -13.77 -7.93
C GLN A 21 6.36 -13.39 -6.48
N GLN A 22 5.69 -12.26 -6.26
CA GLN A 22 5.14 -11.95 -4.95
C GLN A 22 4.10 -13.03 -4.69
N ASP A 23 4.38 -13.90 -3.73
CA ASP A 23 3.36 -14.75 -3.14
C ASP A 23 2.32 -13.82 -2.52
N THR A 24 1.26 -13.53 -3.28
CA THR A 24 0.13 -12.75 -2.79
C THR A 24 -0.63 -13.65 -1.84
N GLU A 25 -0.33 -13.56 -0.54
CA GLU A 25 -1.26 -14.07 0.46
C GLU A 25 -2.58 -13.34 0.23
N SER A 26 -3.60 -14.08 -0.20
CA SER A 26 -4.92 -13.52 -0.45
C SER A 26 -5.53 -13.12 0.89
N LEU A 27 -5.62 -11.82 1.13
CA LEU A 27 -6.27 -11.30 2.32
C LEU A 27 -7.76 -11.60 2.26
N GLU A 28 -8.24 -12.43 3.19
CA GLU A 28 -9.66 -12.80 3.25
C GLU A 28 -10.55 -11.65 3.76
N LYS A 29 -9.96 -10.72 4.55
CA LYS A 29 -10.67 -9.59 5.12
C LYS A 29 -9.75 -8.44 5.49
N ILE A 30 -10.32 -7.24 5.55
CA ILE A 30 -9.69 -6.04 6.11
C ILE A 30 -10.68 -5.30 7.01
N THR A 31 -10.17 -4.48 7.93
CA THR A 31 -11.01 -3.64 8.80
C THR A 31 -10.58 -2.18 8.74
N ILE A 32 -11.55 -1.27 8.71
CA ILE A 32 -11.33 0.16 8.82
C ILE A 32 -12.06 0.66 10.06
N ASP A 33 -11.30 1.11 11.05
CA ASP A 33 -11.82 1.64 12.30
C ASP A 33 -11.79 3.18 12.27
N SER A 34 -12.91 3.81 12.61
CA SER A 34 -12.95 5.24 12.90
C SER A 34 -12.20 5.52 14.21
N MET A 35 -11.26 6.47 14.18
CA MET A 35 -10.53 6.87 15.39
C MET A 35 -11.33 7.85 16.26
N PHE A 36 -12.39 8.45 15.72
CA PHE A 36 -13.24 9.39 16.44
C PHE A 36 -14.51 8.77 17.03
N SER A 37 -14.89 7.57 16.57
CA SER A 37 -16.09 6.86 17.01
C SER A 37 -15.74 5.43 17.42
N ILE A 38 -15.95 5.10 18.71
CA ILE A 38 -15.59 3.79 19.29
C ILE A 38 -16.41 2.63 18.69
N SER A 39 -17.51 2.91 17.99
CA SER A 39 -18.44 1.89 17.47
C SER A 39 -18.48 1.75 15.94
N GLU A 40 -17.64 2.45 15.20
CA GLU A 40 -17.65 2.43 13.73
C GLU A 40 -16.43 1.67 13.19
N THR A 41 -16.62 0.36 13.02
CA THR A 41 -15.70 -0.52 12.29
C THR A 41 -16.38 -1.01 11.02
N LEU A 42 -15.77 -0.72 9.87
CA LEU A 42 -16.15 -1.28 8.59
C LEU A 42 -15.33 -2.55 8.34
N VAL A 43 -16.01 -3.68 8.15
CA VAL A 43 -15.39 -4.97 7.78
C VAL A 43 -15.62 -5.20 6.30
N ILE A 44 -14.55 -5.47 5.56
CA ILE A 44 -14.59 -5.67 4.11
C ILE A 44 -14.02 -7.06 3.81
N GLU A 45 -14.85 -7.87 3.15
CA GLU A 45 -14.53 -9.24 2.70
C GLU A 45 -14.60 -9.36 1.16
N ASP A 46 -15.00 -8.29 0.47
CA ASP A 46 -15.07 -8.25 -1.00
C ASP A 46 -13.65 -8.14 -1.57
N GLU A 47 -13.21 -9.19 -2.27
CA GLU A 47 -11.86 -9.32 -2.84
C GLU A 47 -11.46 -8.12 -3.71
N LYS A 48 -12.39 -7.61 -4.53
CA LYS A 48 -12.11 -6.47 -5.41
C LYS A 48 -11.87 -5.18 -4.62
N THR A 49 -12.64 -4.97 -3.55
CA THR A 49 -12.50 -3.82 -2.66
C THR A 49 -11.22 -3.91 -1.82
N ILE A 50 -10.87 -5.12 -1.36
CA ILE A 50 -9.62 -5.39 -0.66
C ILE A 50 -8.43 -5.06 -1.57
N GLU A 51 -8.43 -5.57 -2.80
CA GLU A 51 -7.36 -5.32 -3.76
C GLU A 51 -7.26 -3.82 -4.11
N MET A 52 -8.39 -3.12 -4.23
CA MET A 52 -8.40 -1.68 -4.46
C MET A 52 -7.72 -0.91 -3.32
N ILE A 53 -8.00 -1.26 -2.06
CA ILE A 53 -7.36 -0.61 -0.90
C ILE A 53 -5.88 -0.94 -0.84
N LYS A 54 -5.52 -2.21 -1.07
CA LYS A 54 -4.14 -2.65 -1.11
C LYS A 54 -3.35 -1.88 -2.17
N GLU A 55 -3.85 -1.83 -3.40
CA GLU A 55 -3.22 -1.06 -4.47
C GLU A 55 -3.10 0.43 -4.13
N ALA A 56 -4.11 1.01 -3.46
CA ALA A 56 -4.06 2.41 -3.04
C ALA A 56 -2.91 2.68 -2.07
N VAL A 57 -2.67 1.77 -1.11
CA VAL A 57 -1.58 1.86 -0.14
C VAL A 57 -0.24 1.61 -0.83
N GLU A 58 -0.11 0.55 -1.64
CA GLU A 58 1.14 0.17 -2.30
C GLU A 58 1.62 1.21 -3.32
N LYS A 59 0.68 1.85 -4.04
CA LYS A 59 0.98 2.89 -5.04
C LYS A 59 1.12 4.28 -4.42
N ALA A 60 0.96 4.42 -3.11
CA ALA A 60 1.06 5.72 -2.44
C ALA A 60 2.50 6.26 -2.54
N GLU A 61 2.63 7.55 -2.82
CA GLU A 61 3.92 8.17 -3.07
C GLU A 61 4.53 8.78 -1.81
N LYS A 62 5.74 8.34 -1.47
CA LYS A 62 6.48 8.82 -0.30
C LYS A 62 6.64 10.34 -0.35
N GLN A 63 6.20 11.00 0.71
CA GLN A 63 6.42 12.43 0.91
C GLN A 63 7.81 12.68 1.51
N SER A 64 8.53 13.65 0.95
CA SER A 64 9.84 14.06 1.47
C SER A 64 9.69 15.12 2.56
N GLY A 65 10.46 14.99 3.63
CA GLY A 65 10.53 15.97 4.73
C GLY A 65 9.90 15.46 6.03
N ILE A 66 9.98 16.29 7.07
CA ILE A 66 9.33 16.03 8.37
C ILE A 66 8.01 16.78 8.37
N VAL A 67 6.92 16.06 8.59
CA VAL A 67 5.56 16.63 8.62
C VAL A 67 4.97 16.37 9.99
N ASN A 68 4.49 17.43 10.66
CA ASN A 68 3.67 17.28 11.86
C ASN A 68 2.22 17.13 11.43
N MET A 69 1.61 15.98 11.74
CA MET A 69 0.26 15.62 11.33
C MET A 69 -0.70 15.73 12.51
N ALA A 70 -1.95 16.09 12.24
CA ALA A 70 -3.03 15.92 13.21
C ALA A 70 -3.31 14.43 13.44
N ASP A 71 -4.12 14.11 14.44
CA ASP A 71 -4.58 12.73 14.66
C ASP A 71 -5.30 12.18 13.41
N PRO A 72 -5.10 10.90 13.07
CA PRO A 72 -5.73 10.28 11.90
C PRO A 72 -7.23 10.09 12.10
N GLU A 73 -7.96 10.06 10.98
CA GLU A 73 -9.40 9.82 10.98
C GLU A 73 -9.72 8.33 11.08
N PHE A 74 -8.92 7.51 10.41
CA PHE A 74 -9.15 6.07 10.32
C PHE A 74 -7.89 5.26 10.59
N LYS A 75 -8.09 4.03 11.03
CA LYS A 75 -7.05 2.99 11.12
C LYS A 75 -7.46 1.79 10.28
N ILE A 76 -6.60 1.37 9.36
CA ILE A 76 -6.84 0.26 8.44
C ILE A 76 -5.98 -0.92 8.89
N ALA A 77 -6.57 -2.09 9.11
CA ALA A 77 -5.84 -3.35 9.27
C ALA A 77 -5.89 -4.12 7.95
N LEU A 78 -4.73 -4.26 7.30
CA LEU A 78 -4.53 -4.92 6.01
C LEU A 78 -3.56 -6.08 6.20
N GLY A 79 -4.10 -7.27 6.48
CA GLY A 79 -3.28 -8.43 6.85
C GLY A 79 -2.58 -8.22 8.20
N GLU A 80 -1.27 -8.38 8.21
CA GLU A 80 -0.43 -8.15 9.41
C GLU A 80 -0.10 -6.66 9.61
N GLU A 81 -0.26 -5.83 8.57
CA GLU A 81 0.10 -4.43 8.61
C GLU A 81 -1.09 -3.56 9.02
N THR A 82 -0.80 -2.49 9.76
CA THR A 82 -1.79 -1.51 10.16
C THR A 82 -1.36 -0.12 9.72
N TYR A 83 -2.32 0.65 9.22
CA TYR A 83 -2.11 1.97 8.64
C TYR A 83 -3.00 3.02 9.29
N PHE A 84 -2.45 4.19 9.54
CA PHE A 84 -3.21 5.42 9.77
C PHE A 84 -3.57 6.06 8.44
N LEU A 85 -4.83 6.50 8.31
CA LEU A 85 -5.36 7.18 7.14
C LEU A 85 -5.89 8.56 7.52
N TRP A 86 -5.44 9.57 6.77
CA TRP A 86 -6.06 10.89 6.69
C TRP A 86 -6.68 11.03 5.30
N ILE A 87 -7.96 11.35 5.21
CA ILE A 87 -8.64 11.45 3.92
C ILE A 87 -9.53 12.69 3.89
N SER A 88 -9.52 13.39 2.77
CA SER A 88 -10.46 14.46 2.47
C SER A 88 -10.97 14.29 1.05
N GLU A 89 -11.88 15.15 0.64
CA GLU A 89 -12.48 15.10 -0.71
C GLU A 89 -11.43 15.01 -1.82
N ASN A 90 -10.28 15.67 -1.66
CA ASN A 90 -9.27 15.82 -2.72
C ASN A 90 -7.86 15.37 -2.31
N SER A 91 -7.63 14.90 -1.09
CA SER A 91 -6.31 14.46 -0.65
C SER A 91 -6.40 13.27 0.28
N GLY A 92 -5.45 12.34 0.18
CA GLY A 92 -5.35 11.20 1.09
C GLY A 92 -3.89 10.94 1.44
N ARG A 93 -3.64 10.58 2.69
CA ARG A 93 -2.33 10.22 3.20
C ARG A 93 -2.42 8.97 4.04
N VAL A 94 -1.44 8.10 3.88
CA VAL A 94 -1.28 6.88 4.68
C VAL A 94 0.08 6.83 5.34
N MET A 95 0.13 6.21 6.50
CA MET A 95 1.34 5.97 7.27
C MET A 95 1.19 4.65 7.99
N THR A 96 2.21 3.79 7.97
CA THR A 96 2.18 2.56 8.78
C THR A 96 2.25 2.90 10.26
N THR A 97 1.62 2.10 11.11
CA THR A 97 1.76 2.24 12.57
C THR A 97 3.15 1.85 13.08
N GLU A 98 3.92 1.11 12.28
CA GLU A 98 5.29 0.67 12.62
C GLU A 98 6.35 1.74 12.33
N ASP A 99 6.14 2.56 11.29
CA ASP A 99 6.98 3.72 10.97
C ASP A 99 6.14 5.00 10.88
N THR A 100 6.09 5.73 11.99
CA THR A 100 5.35 6.99 12.10
C THR A 100 6.12 8.21 11.57
N HIS A 101 7.26 8.02 10.92
CA HIS A 101 8.08 9.11 10.36
C HIS A 101 7.96 9.22 8.85
N THR A 102 7.33 8.25 8.19
CA THR A 102 7.15 8.24 6.74
C THR A 102 5.68 8.31 6.36
N ILE A 103 5.32 9.35 5.61
CA ILE A 103 3.97 9.55 5.08
C ILE A 103 3.99 9.30 3.57
N TYR A 104 2.94 8.65 3.09
CA TYR A 104 2.71 8.42 1.67
C TYR A 104 1.41 9.13 1.25
N SER A 105 1.43 9.76 0.08
CA SER A 105 0.25 10.39 -0.51
C SER A 105 -0.46 9.43 -1.45
N LEU A 106 -1.76 9.29 -1.27
CA LEU A 106 -2.60 8.52 -2.19
C LEU A 106 -2.70 9.24 -3.54
N SER A 107 -2.81 8.46 -4.62
CA SER A 107 -3.13 9.01 -5.94
C SER A 107 -4.54 9.62 -5.96
N GLU A 108 -4.81 10.56 -6.88
CA GLU A 108 -6.16 11.14 -7.01
C GLU A 108 -7.26 10.09 -7.25
N ASN A 109 -6.94 9.02 -7.99
CA ASN A 109 -7.87 7.93 -8.23
C ASN A 109 -8.13 7.14 -6.94
N SER A 110 -7.07 6.82 -6.19
CA SER A 110 -7.17 6.16 -4.90
C SER A 110 -7.98 6.99 -3.90
N VAL A 111 -7.78 8.31 -3.86
CA VAL A 111 -8.57 9.23 -3.03
C VAL A 111 -10.06 9.13 -3.36
N LYS A 112 -10.42 9.11 -4.64
CA LYS A 112 -11.83 8.98 -5.06
C LYS A 112 -12.42 7.64 -4.63
N GLN A 113 -11.73 6.54 -4.90
CA GLN A 113 -12.21 5.19 -4.58
C GLN A 113 -12.38 4.98 -3.07
N VAL A 114 -11.41 5.44 -2.27
CA VAL A 114 -11.48 5.33 -0.81
C VAL A 114 -12.59 6.22 -0.25
N ASN A 115 -12.79 7.44 -0.75
CA ASN A 115 -13.90 8.29 -0.33
C ASN A 115 -15.27 7.72 -0.71
N GLU A 116 -15.42 7.04 -1.85
CA GLU A 116 -16.66 6.38 -2.23
C GLU A 116 -17.02 5.21 -1.30
N LEU A 117 -16.00 4.55 -0.76
CA LEU A 117 -16.17 3.45 0.19
C LEU A 117 -16.53 3.90 1.61
N LEU A 118 -16.01 5.06 2.05
CA LEU A 118 -16.16 5.56 3.42
C LEU A 118 -17.38 6.49 3.61
N LYS A 119 -18.11 6.82 2.54
CA LYS A 119 -19.36 7.61 2.58
C LYS A 119 -20.56 6.76 2.97
#